data_AF-A0A8J7PG29-F1
#
_entry.id   AF-A0A8J7PG29-F1
#
_cell.length_a   1.000
_cell.length_b   1.000
_cell.length_c   1.000
_cell.angle_alpha   90.00
_cell.angle_beta   90.00
_cell.angle_gamma   90.00
#
_symmetry.space_group_name_H-M   'P 1'
#
loop_
_entity.id
_entity.type
_entity.pdbx_description
1 polymer ?
#
loop_
_entity_poly.entity_id
_entity_poly.type
_entity_poly.pdbx_seq_one_letter_code
_entity_poly.pdbx_strand_id
1 'polypeptide(L)'
;MNSPKPKLSALSITYCGGCGYEPRAEALAFAIGREFGIRVELHKTVGGLFEIDAGQERIFSKMMLGRFPHDGEIIDILKARYSAVNSKSADEIIREQLLNMADRQKREGDSGQCQQTS
;
A
#
# COMPACT_ATOMS: atom_id res chain seq x y z
N MET A 1 -1.22 -1.42 -18.76
CA MET A 1 -2.09 -0.58 -17.93
C MET A 1 -2.16 -1.16 -16.52
N ASN A 2 -1.09 -0.98 -15.75
CA ASN A 2 -1.06 -1.30 -14.32
C ASN A 2 0.02 -0.41 -13.71
N SER A 3 -0.36 0.40 -12.73
CA SER A 3 0.57 1.12 -11.88
C SER A 3 0.20 0.75 -10.44
N PRO A 4 1.02 -0.05 -9.73
CA PRO A 4 0.77 -0.35 -8.34
C PRO A 4 1.33 0.81 -7.51
N LYS A 5 0.64 1.96 -7.50
CA LYS A 5 0.91 2.98 -6.48
C LYS A 5 0.40 2.40 -5.15
N PRO A 6 1.22 2.27 -4.09
CA PRO A 6 0.73 1.90 -2.77
C PRO A 6 -0.09 3.08 -2.25
N LYS A 7 -1.36 3.09 -2.62
CA LYS A 7 -2.30 4.15 -2.38
C LYS A 7 -2.92 3.91 -1.02
N LEU A 8 -2.46 4.70 -0.05
CA LEU A 8 -3.18 4.99 1.19
C LEU A 8 -4.56 5.64 0.96
N SER A 9 -4.95 5.86 -0.30
CA SER A 9 -6.21 6.49 -0.69
C SER A 9 -7.43 5.56 -0.65
N ALA A 10 -7.30 4.33 -0.18
CA ALA A 10 -8.42 3.39 -0.07
C ALA A 10 -8.37 2.69 1.28
N LEU A 11 -8.99 3.26 2.31
CA LEU A 11 -9.14 2.60 3.61
C LEU A 11 -10.59 2.12 3.73
N SER A 12 -10.79 0.86 4.07
CA SER A 12 -12.11 0.24 4.16
C SER A 12 -12.29 -0.44 5.52
N ILE A 13 -13.46 -0.25 6.10
CA ILE A 13 -13.87 -0.89 7.35
C ILE A 13 -15.08 -1.76 7.03
N THR A 14 -14.93 -3.06 7.26
CA THR A 14 -15.98 -4.05 7.07
C THR A 14 -16.52 -4.47 8.43
N TYR A 15 -17.81 -4.26 8.69
CA TYR A 15 -18.41 -4.53 10.01
C TYR A 15 -19.79 -5.17 9.94
N CYS A 16 -20.15 -5.92 10.98
CA CYS A 16 -21.49 -6.48 11.14
C CYS A 16 -22.53 -5.38 11.40
N GLY A 17 -23.40 -5.11 10.41
CA GLY A 17 -24.46 -4.11 10.53
C GLY A 17 -25.53 -4.52 11.56
N GLY A 18 -25.88 -5.80 11.62
CA GLY A 18 -26.87 -6.33 12.56
C GLY A 18 -26.40 -6.48 14.02
N CYS A 19 -25.11 -6.22 14.30
CA CYS A 19 -24.52 -6.43 15.62
C CYS A 19 -24.34 -5.14 16.43
N GLY A 20 -24.77 -3.99 15.89
CA GLY A 20 -24.59 -2.68 16.54
C GLY A 20 -23.15 -2.13 16.47
N TYR A 21 -22.34 -2.57 15.51
CA TYR A 21 -20.96 -2.09 15.36
C TYR A 21 -20.84 -0.80 14.53
N GLU A 22 -21.94 -0.33 13.96
CA GLU A 22 -22.03 0.86 13.12
C GLU A 22 -21.47 2.13 13.81
N PRO A 23 -21.86 2.47 15.06
CA PRO A 23 -21.31 3.67 15.71
C PRO A 23 -19.80 3.61 15.93
N ARG A 24 -19.26 2.40 16.16
CA ARG A 24 -17.82 2.19 16.34
C ARG A 24 -17.08 2.34 15.01
N ALA A 25 -17.64 1.81 13.93
CA ALA A 25 -17.05 1.93 12.59
C ALA A 25 -17.07 3.39 12.11
N GLU A 26 -18.17 4.11 12.32
CA GLU A 26 -18.28 5.54 11.99
C GLU A 26 -17.33 6.41 12.80
N ALA A 27 -17.24 6.20 14.12
CA ALA A 27 -16.32 6.93 14.98
C ALA A 27 -14.86 6.74 14.54
N LEU A 28 -14.48 5.51 14.19
CA LEU A 28 -13.15 5.20 13.67
C LEU A 28 -12.90 5.86 12.31
N ALA A 29 -13.85 5.75 11.37
CA ALA A 29 -13.76 6.38 10.07
C ALA A 29 -13.61 7.91 10.19
N PHE A 30 -14.36 8.54 11.09
CA PHE A 30 -14.28 9.97 11.37
C PHE A 30 -12.93 10.36 11.97
N ALA A 31 -12.42 9.60 12.94
CA ALA A 31 -11.12 9.86 13.55
C ALA A 31 -9.98 9.76 12.51
N ILE A 32 -10.01 8.73 11.66
CA ILE A 32 -9.05 8.57 10.56
C ILE A 32 -9.17 9.73 9.57
N GLY A 33 -10.38 10.10 9.16
CA GLY A 33 -10.61 11.20 8.24
C GLY A 33 -10.13 12.55 8.79
N ARG A 34 -10.29 12.78 10.10
CA ARG A 34 -9.77 13.97 10.76
C ARG A 34 -8.24 14.00 10.85
N GLU A 35 -7.62 12.87 11.14
CA GLU A 35 -6.18 12.79 11.36
C GLU A 35 -5.38 12.82 10.05
N PHE A 36 -5.89 12.13 9.02
CA PHE A 36 -5.18 11.93 7.75
C PHE A 36 -5.78 12.68 6.56
N GLY A 37 -6.98 13.26 6.70
CA GLY A 37 -7.66 13.96 5.60
C GLY A 37 -8.15 13.04 4.48
N ILE A 38 -8.36 11.74 4.76
CA ILE A 38 -8.81 10.75 3.77
C ILE A 38 -10.26 10.32 4.00
N ARG A 39 -10.89 9.80 2.96
CA ARG A 39 -12.20 9.17 3.07
C ARG A 39 -12.05 7.69 3.36
N VAL A 40 -12.79 7.20 4.36
CA VAL A 40 -12.86 5.78 4.71
C VAL A 40 -14.17 5.21 4.17
N GLU A 41 -14.09 4.06 3.51
CA GLU A 41 -15.25 3.31 3.05
C GLU A 41 -15.79 2.39 4.13
N LEU A 42 -17.11 2.35 4.28
CA LEU A 42 -17.80 1.54 5.28
C LEU A 42 -18.61 0.45 4.59
N HIS A 43 -18.23 -0.81 4.81
CA HIS A 43 -18.88 -1.98 4.22
C HIS A 43 -19.66 -2.76 5.28
N LYS A 44 -20.97 -2.88 5.08
CA LYS A 44 -21.85 -3.63 5.99
C LYS A 44 -21.82 -5.11 5.62
N THR A 45 -21.61 -5.96 6.61
CA THR A 45 -21.64 -7.42 6.48
C THR A 45 -22.49 -8.05 7.60
N VAL A 46 -22.51 -9.37 7.63
CA VAL A 46 -23.17 -10.20 8.65
C VAL A 46 -22.13 -11.08 9.37
N GLY A 47 -22.51 -11.69 10.50
CA GLY A 47 -21.67 -12.69 11.18
C GLY A 47 -20.64 -12.16 12.18
N GLY A 48 -20.85 -10.98 12.77
CA GLY A 48 -20.00 -10.48 13.86
C GLY A 48 -18.57 -10.09 13.44
N LEU A 49 -18.36 -9.90 12.13
CA LEU A 49 -17.10 -9.47 11.54
C LEU A 49 -16.80 -8.01 11.88
N PHE A 50 -15.52 -7.70 12.08
CA PHE A 50 -15.00 -6.34 12.20
C PHE A 50 -13.56 -6.34 11.69
N GLU A 51 -13.36 -5.88 10.47
CA GLU A 51 -12.08 -5.87 9.76
C GLU A 51 -11.77 -4.48 9.23
N ILE A 52 -10.48 -4.15 9.22
CA ILE A 52 -9.96 -2.87 8.75
C ILE A 52 -8.86 -3.17 7.75
N ASP A 53 -9.05 -2.70 6.54
CA ASP A 53 -8.15 -2.90 5.41
C ASP A 53 -7.62 -1.53 4.92
N ALA A 54 -6.32 -1.47 4.63
CA ALA A 54 -5.67 -0.33 4.00
C ALA A 54 -5.24 -0.75 2.59
N GLY A 55 -6.11 -0.48 1.62
CA GLY A 55 -5.94 -0.85 0.22
C GLY A 55 -6.08 -2.35 0.04
N GLN A 56 -4.95 -3.03 -0.17
CA GLN A 56 -4.89 -4.48 -0.37
C GLN A 56 -4.37 -5.23 0.88
N GLU A 57 -4.00 -4.50 1.93
CA GLU A 57 -3.45 -5.09 3.15
C GLU A 57 -4.42 -4.99 4.32
N ARG A 58 -4.56 -6.10 5.05
CA ARG A 58 -5.36 -6.15 6.28
C ARG A 58 -4.59 -5.62 7.48
N ILE A 59 -5.12 -4.58 8.09
CA ILE A 59 -4.53 -3.95 9.28
C ILE A 59 -5.05 -4.61 10.56
N PHE A 60 -6.32 -4.98 10.59
CA PHE A 60 -6.94 -5.57 11.77
C PHE A 60 -8.05 -6.54 11.39
N SER A 61 -8.14 -7.65 12.12
CA SER A 61 -9.29 -8.55 12.07
C SER A 61 -9.70 -8.98 13.46
N LYS A 62 -10.93 -8.65 13.84
CA LYS A 62 -11.55 -9.14 15.08
C LYS A 62 -11.62 -10.66 15.11
N MET A 63 -11.79 -11.33 13.96
CA MET A 63 -11.86 -12.80 13.94
C MET A 63 -10.51 -13.43 14.27
N MET A 64 -9.40 -12.81 13.88
CA MET A 64 -8.07 -13.30 14.20
C MET A 64 -7.67 -13.01 15.65
N LEU A 65 -8.01 -11.83 16.17
CA LEU A 65 -7.59 -11.40 17.51
C LEU A 65 -8.61 -11.70 18.61
N GLY A 66 -9.86 -12.01 18.27
CA GLY A 66 -10.95 -12.25 19.21
C GLY A 66 -11.42 -11.01 19.99
N ARG A 67 -10.83 -9.84 19.74
CA ARG A 67 -11.12 -8.58 20.45
C ARG A 67 -11.40 -7.43 19.49
N PHE A 68 -11.95 -6.34 20.03
CA PHE A 68 -12.01 -5.06 19.33
C PHE A 68 -10.66 -4.32 19.44
N PRO A 69 -10.38 -3.40 18.51
CA PRO A 69 -9.22 -2.52 18.66
C PRO A 69 -9.45 -1.56 19.82
N HIS A 70 -8.37 -1.22 20.52
CA HIS A 70 -8.39 -0.14 21.51
C HIS A 70 -8.50 1.20 20.82
N ASP A 71 -8.94 2.20 21.58
CA ASP A 71 -9.03 3.57 21.10
C ASP A 71 -7.63 4.06 20.70
N GLY A 72 -7.50 4.57 19.47
CA GLY A 72 -6.22 5.04 18.92
C GLY A 72 -5.28 3.95 18.38
N GLU A 73 -5.45 2.67 18.73
CA GLU A 73 -4.57 1.55 18.28
C GLU A 73 -4.44 1.52 16.75
N ILE A 74 -5.56 1.66 16.05
CA ILE A 74 -5.59 1.68 14.59
C ILE A 74 -4.92 2.93 14.03
N ILE A 75 -5.10 4.09 14.67
CA ILE A 75 -4.51 5.35 14.22
C ILE A 75 -2.99 5.28 14.35
N ASP A 76 -2.46 4.73 15.44
CA ASP A 76 -1.02 4.60 15.67
C ASP A 76 -0.38 3.60 14.68
N ILE A 77 -1.04 2.46 14.44
CA ILE A 77 -0.59 1.49 13.43
C ILE A 77 -0.56 2.17 12.06
N LEU A 78 -1.62 2.92 11.72
CA LEU A 78 -1.67 3.67 10.48
C LEU A 78 -0.54 4.70 10.43
N LYS A 79 -0.33 5.54 11.46
CA LYS A 79 0.75 6.54 11.53
C LYS A 79 2.12 5.91 11.28
N ALA A 80 2.43 4.81 11.96
CA ALA A 80 3.68 4.08 11.77
C ALA A 80 3.84 3.61 10.32
N ARG A 81 2.77 3.08 9.72
CA ARG A 81 2.74 2.68 8.31
C ARG A 81 2.96 3.87 7.38
N TYR A 82 2.24 4.98 7.58
CA TYR A 82 2.38 6.22 6.80
C TYR A 82 3.82 6.75 6.81
N SER A 83 4.49 6.74 7.97
CA SER A 83 5.90 7.16 8.06
C SER A 83 6.87 6.21 7.34
N ALA A 84 6.54 4.91 7.26
CA ALA A 84 7.39 3.91 6.63
C ALA A 84 7.28 3.88 5.09
N VAL A 85 6.15 4.29 4.50
CA VAL A 85 5.98 4.34 3.03
C VAL A 85 6.85 5.41 2.37
N ASN A 86 7.52 6.27 3.16
CA ASN A 86 8.40 7.31 2.63
C ASN A 86 9.86 6.87 2.37
N SER A 87 10.17 5.57 2.44
CA SER A 87 11.49 5.06 2.04
C SER A 87 11.39 3.74 1.27
N LYS A 88 11.66 3.85 -0.04
CA LYS A 88 11.86 2.77 -1.04
C LYS A 88 10.58 2.18 -1.62
N SER A 89 9.89 2.95 -2.47
CA SER A 89 8.94 2.37 -3.42
C SER A 89 9.67 1.40 -4.36
N ALA A 90 9.20 0.16 -4.41
CA ALA A 90 9.70 -0.92 -5.26
C ALA A 90 9.81 -0.54 -6.76
N ASP A 91 9.10 0.49 -7.19
CA ASP A 91 9.17 1.04 -8.55
C ASP A 91 10.56 1.64 -8.91
N GLU A 92 11.33 2.14 -7.93
CA GLU A 92 12.67 2.69 -8.18
C GLU A 92 13.71 1.57 -8.38
N ILE A 93 13.58 0.48 -7.62
CA ILE A 93 14.47 -0.70 -7.70
C ILE A 93 14.38 -1.39 -9.08
N ILE A 94 13.17 -1.45 -9.67
CA ILE A 94 12.96 -2.09 -10.98
C ILE A 94 13.58 -1.26 -12.11
N ARG A 95 13.63 0.08 -11.98
CA ARG A 95 14.14 0.97 -13.02
C ARG A 95 15.66 0.91 -13.15
N GLU A 96 16.37 0.76 -12.04
CA GLU A 96 17.83 0.68 -12.01
C GLU A 96 18.36 -0.64 -12.62
N GLN A 97 17.64 -1.74 -12.44
CA GLN A 97 18.04 -3.04 -13.03
C GLN A 97 17.95 -3.07 -14.56
N LEU A 98 17.03 -2.33 -15.17
CA LEU A 98 16.86 -2.29 -16.63
C LEU A 98 17.90 -1.41 -17.34
N LEU A 99 18.42 -0.37 -16.68
CA LEU A 99 19.46 0.50 -17.24
C LEU A 99 20.84 -0.19 -17.35
N ASN A 100 21.15 -1.11 -16.42
CA ASN A 100 22.44 -1.79 -16.38
C ASN A 100 22.65 -2.84 -17.49
N MET A 101 21.61 -3.18 -18.27
CA MET A 101 21.72 -4.11 -19.40
C MET A 101 21.97 -3.41 -20.75
N ALA A 102 21.64 -2.12 -20.88
CA ALA A 102 21.71 -1.41 -22.16
C ALA A 102 23.12 -0.92 -22.54
N ASP A 103 24.06 -0.88 -21.60
CA ASP A 103 25.41 -0.28 -21.82
C ASP A 103 26.48 -1.27 -22.33
N ARG A 104 26.14 -2.54 -22.56
CA ARG A 104 27.09 -3.52 -23.14
C ARG A 104 27.06 -3.64 -24.66
N GLN A 105 26.00 -3.16 -25.33
CA GLN A 105 25.83 -3.37 -26.78
C GLN A 105 26.49 -2.30 -27.67
N LYS A 106 27.14 -1.26 -27.11
CA LYS A 106 27.71 -0.15 -27.90
C LYS A 106 29.23 -0.23 -28.15
N ARG A 107 29.89 -1.38 -27.92
CA ARG A 107 31.35 -1.53 -28.16
C ARG A 107 31.74 -2.61 -29.17
N GLU A 108 30.82 -3.10 -29.98
CA GLU A 108 31.15 -3.99 -31.10
C GLU A 108 30.36 -3.53 -32.34
N GLY A 109 30.84 -2.45 -32.95
CA GLY A 109 30.17 -1.85 -34.09
C GLY A 109 30.84 -0.57 -34.57
N ASP A 110 32.15 -0.60 -34.80
CA ASP A 110 32.67 0.11 -35.97
C ASP A 110 33.86 -0.63 -36.59
N SER A 111 33.57 -1.07 -37.81
CA SER A 111 34.41 -1.55 -38.88
C SER A 111 35.71 -0.77 -39.11
N GLY A 112 36.80 -1.52 -39.27
CA GLY A 112 37.64 -1.50 -40.47
C GLY A 112 38.34 -0.20 -40.89
N GLN A 113 39.67 -0.18 -40.76
CA GLN A 113 40.59 0.21 -41.85
C GLN A 113 41.99 -0.31 -41.52
N CYS A 114 42.52 -1.27 -42.28
CA CYS A 114 43.32 -1.03 -43.49
C CYS A 114 44.50 -0.09 -43.26
N GLN A 115 45.70 -0.67 -43.10
CA GLN A 115 46.99 -0.21 -43.63
C GLN A 115 47.98 -1.37 -43.40
N GLN A 116 48.30 -2.15 -44.45
CA GLN A 116 49.39 -1.93 -45.42
C GLN A 116 50.75 -2.26 -44.80
N THR A 117 51.34 -3.41 -45.18
CA THR A 117 52.60 -3.53 -45.96
C THR A 117 53.79 -2.86 -45.28
N SER A 118 54.91 -3.53 -45.01
CA SER A 118 55.71 -4.35 -45.92
C SER A 118 56.78 -5.12 -45.15
#